data_AF-A0A942VA77-F1
#
_entry.id   AF-A0A942VA77-F1
#
_cell.length_a   1.000
_cell.length_b   1.000
_cell.length_c   1.000
_cell.angle_alpha   90.00
_cell.angle_beta   90.00
_cell.angle_gamma   90.00
#
_symmetry.space_group_name_H-M   'P 1'
#
loop_
_entity.id
_entity.type
_entity.pdbx_description
1 polymer ?
#
loop_
_entity_poly.entity_id
_entity_poly.type
_entity_poly.pdbx_seq_one_letter_code
_entity_poly.pdbx_strand_id
1 'polypeptide(L)'
;MTKVYQQAEHAIIFNRVSSVNQDFHSSGEHQYAVCEKYCQNKGLSILGAYGMIETAYKRRRPGFESILGCLERHHGVPVALVVTSVDRLLRSFCFLDRLNKLRETGKLELHFVEDNLSLTVNSTPEDVLMFENKVAEAKYYSAKISETTKARIEWLNEQGIYTREAPIGYTNCEMDGVKWIYPDTQAAKVSHLFEIYLIPEMDIKKLLAVAQVMNLRTTRGKLVSRKTLVALLKREFYCGRFFSRGRFYDHKYHCLVNDMIFNAVQKKLDWELGKVANKETEVQVAA
;
A
#
# COMPACT_ATOMS: atom_id res chain seq x y z
N MET A 1 -47.03 16.70 -9.71
CA MET A 1 -46.12 17.28 -10.72
C MET A 1 -44.93 16.34 -10.86
N THR A 2 -44.92 15.50 -11.90
CA THR A 2 -43.78 14.63 -12.23
C THR A 2 -42.64 15.52 -12.69
N LYS A 3 -41.55 15.61 -11.91
CA LYS A 3 -40.36 16.36 -12.35
C LYS A 3 -39.80 15.65 -13.59
N VAL A 4 -39.90 16.31 -14.74
CA VAL A 4 -39.25 15.86 -15.97
C VAL A 4 -37.78 16.25 -15.86
N TYR A 5 -36.93 15.29 -15.51
CA TYR A 5 -35.50 15.50 -15.48
C TYR A 5 -34.93 15.35 -16.90
N GLN A 6 -34.13 16.32 -17.33
CA GLN A 6 -33.41 16.27 -18.60
C GLN A 6 -32.31 15.21 -18.55
N GLN A 7 -32.03 14.56 -19.68
CA GLN A 7 -30.92 13.61 -19.78
C GLN A 7 -29.58 14.34 -19.91
N ALA A 8 -28.49 13.67 -19.54
CA ALA A 8 -27.16 14.23 -19.67
C ALA A 8 -26.75 14.38 -21.14
N GLU A 9 -26.28 15.58 -21.51
CA GLU A 9 -25.69 15.86 -22.84
C GLU A 9 -24.15 15.81 -22.80
N HIS A 10 -23.59 15.89 -21.60
CA HIS A 10 -22.15 15.97 -21.36
C HIS A 10 -21.68 14.78 -20.55
N ALA A 11 -20.50 14.24 -20.88
CA ALA A 11 -19.89 13.11 -20.20
C ALA A 11 -18.51 13.44 -19.63
N ILE A 12 -18.22 12.87 -18.47
CA ILE A 12 -16.89 12.78 -17.88
C ILE A 12 -16.51 11.31 -17.86
N ILE A 13 -15.40 10.97 -18.52
CA ILE A 13 -14.88 9.60 -18.52
C ILE A 13 -13.97 9.42 -17.31
N PHE A 14 -14.25 8.38 -16.53
CA PHE A 14 -13.44 8.01 -15.37
C PHE A 14 -12.73 6.68 -15.61
N ASN A 15 -11.41 6.75 -15.71
CA ASN A 15 -10.55 5.60 -15.95
C ASN A 15 -9.63 5.34 -14.78
N ARG A 16 -9.33 4.07 -14.55
CA ARG A 16 -8.49 3.64 -13.44
C ARG A 16 -7.22 2.96 -13.94
N VAL A 17 -6.07 3.46 -13.50
CA VAL A 17 -4.74 2.96 -13.87
C VAL A 17 -4.00 2.51 -12.60
N SER A 18 -3.63 1.23 -12.58
CA SER A 18 -3.16 0.53 -11.37
C SER A 18 -1.71 0.80 -10.97
N SER A 19 -0.90 1.51 -11.77
CA SER A 19 0.48 1.90 -11.40
C SER A 19 1.04 3.00 -12.32
N VAL A 20 2.27 3.49 -12.07
CA VAL A 20 3.05 4.48 -12.86
C VAL A 20 4.03 3.81 -13.86
N ASN A 21 4.18 2.48 -13.84
CA ASN A 21 5.21 1.80 -14.64
C ASN A 21 4.66 1.06 -15.88
N GLN A 22 5.32 1.34 -17.02
CA GLN A 22 5.49 0.67 -18.33
C GLN A 22 4.39 -0.22 -18.96
N ASP A 23 3.46 -0.82 -18.22
CA ASP A 23 2.22 -1.44 -18.74
C ASP A 23 1.14 -0.37 -19.06
N PHE A 24 1.59 0.86 -19.31
CA PHE A 24 0.77 2.08 -19.42
C PHE A 24 -0.18 2.09 -20.60
N HIS A 25 0.23 1.48 -21.71
CA HIS A 25 -0.45 1.67 -22.98
C HIS A 25 -1.59 0.68 -23.24
N SER A 26 -1.75 -0.40 -22.46
CA SER A 26 -2.77 -1.41 -22.79
C SER A 26 -4.08 -1.28 -21.98
N SER A 27 -4.01 -1.06 -20.67
CA SER A 27 -5.21 -1.15 -19.82
C SER A 27 -5.99 0.17 -19.67
N GLY A 28 -5.30 1.31 -19.62
CA GLY A 28 -5.95 2.63 -19.50
C GLY A 28 -6.52 3.12 -20.83
N GLU A 29 -5.77 2.90 -21.93
CA GLU A 29 -6.19 3.24 -23.29
C GLU A 29 -7.40 2.39 -23.72
N HIS A 30 -7.41 1.10 -23.39
CA HIS A 30 -8.57 0.25 -23.66
C HIS A 30 -9.82 0.71 -22.89
N GLN A 31 -9.69 1.04 -21.60
CA GLN A 31 -10.81 1.60 -20.82
C GLN A 31 -11.33 2.90 -21.42
N TYR A 32 -10.41 3.79 -21.83
CA TYR A 32 -10.78 5.03 -22.50
C TYR A 32 -11.54 4.76 -23.80
N ALA A 33 -11.00 3.91 -24.68
CA ALA A 33 -11.60 3.60 -25.97
C ALA A 33 -13.01 3.00 -25.83
N VAL A 34 -13.22 2.13 -24.83
CA VAL A 34 -14.53 1.55 -24.53
C VAL A 34 -15.53 2.64 -24.09
N CYS A 35 -15.13 3.51 -23.17
CA CYS A 35 -15.97 4.61 -22.69
C CYS A 35 -16.21 5.68 -23.77
N GLU A 36 -15.20 6.00 -24.58
CA GLU A 36 -15.30 6.96 -25.68
C GLU A 36 -16.28 6.48 -26.75
N LYS A 37 -16.17 5.22 -27.17
CA LYS A 37 -17.11 4.60 -28.11
C LYS A 37 -18.54 4.62 -27.56
N TYR A 38 -18.71 4.36 -26.26
CA TYR A 38 -20.02 4.45 -25.61
C TYR A 38 -20.59 5.88 -25.64
N CYS A 39 -19.76 6.89 -25.34
CA CYS A 39 -20.17 8.30 -25.39
C CYS A 39 -20.59 8.70 -26.82
N GLN A 40 -19.81 8.32 -27.83
CA GLN A 40 -20.11 8.59 -29.24
C GLN A 40 -21.45 7.97 -29.66
N ASN A 41 -21.69 6.70 -29.31
CA ASN A 41 -22.93 6.01 -29.63
C ASN A 41 -24.17 6.64 -28.96
N LYS A 42 -24.01 7.23 -27.78
CA LYS A 42 -25.08 7.92 -27.05
C LYS A 42 -25.19 9.42 -27.35
N GLY A 43 -24.31 9.98 -28.18
CA GLY A 43 -24.29 11.41 -28.48
C GLY A 43 -23.83 12.30 -27.32
N LEU A 44 -23.05 11.76 -26.38
CA LEU A 44 -22.55 12.50 -25.21
C LEU A 44 -21.27 13.28 -25.55
N SER A 45 -21.25 14.58 -25.27
CA SER A 45 -20.07 15.43 -25.44
C SER A 45 -19.08 15.24 -24.30
N ILE A 46 -17.87 14.76 -24.59
CA ILE A 46 -16.85 14.46 -23.58
C ILE A 46 -16.22 15.77 -23.08
N LEU A 47 -16.49 16.13 -21.83
CA LEU A 47 -15.89 17.30 -21.16
C LEU A 47 -14.43 17.07 -20.75
N GLY A 48 -14.06 15.80 -20.58
CA GLY A 48 -12.70 15.40 -20.22
C GLY A 48 -12.63 13.96 -19.74
N ALA A 49 -11.41 13.42 -19.78
CA ALA A 49 -11.09 12.09 -19.28
C ALA A 49 -10.12 12.20 -18.11
N TYR A 50 -10.44 11.53 -17.01
CA TYR A 50 -9.61 11.55 -15.82
C TYR A 50 -9.10 10.15 -15.52
N GLY A 51 -7.81 9.93 -15.75
CA GLY A 51 -7.10 8.72 -15.37
C GLY A 51 -6.58 8.80 -13.94
N MET A 52 -7.05 7.94 -13.05
CA MET A 52 -6.47 7.80 -11.72
C MET A 52 -5.20 6.97 -11.79
N ILE A 53 -4.03 7.56 -11.53
CA ILE A 53 -2.81 6.80 -11.25
C ILE A 53 -2.80 6.43 -9.75
N GLU A 54 -2.96 5.14 -9.45
CA GLU A 54 -3.04 4.64 -8.08
C GLU A 54 -1.67 4.55 -7.39
N THR A 55 -1.23 5.61 -6.70
CA THR A 55 -0.42 5.37 -5.49
C THR A 55 -1.37 5.10 -4.32
N ALA A 56 -1.65 3.81 -4.10
CA ALA A 56 -2.70 3.26 -3.25
C ALA A 56 -2.58 3.49 -1.71
N TYR A 57 -2.00 4.60 -1.23
CA TYR A 57 -1.73 4.76 0.21
C TYR A 57 -2.22 6.06 0.88
N LYS A 58 -2.67 7.06 0.12
CA LYS A 58 -3.16 8.31 0.73
C LYS A 58 -4.69 8.37 0.68
N ARG A 59 -5.30 8.45 1.87
CA ARG A 59 -6.75 8.62 2.13
C ARG A 59 -7.40 9.83 1.43
N ARG A 60 -6.65 10.71 0.77
CA ARG A 60 -7.16 11.90 0.08
C ARG A 60 -6.86 11.82 -1.41
N ARG A 61 -7.92 11.94 -2.22
CA ARG A 61 -7.90 11.82 -3.69
C ARG A 61 -8.24 13.18 -4.32
N PRO A 62 -7.29 14.12 -4.40
CA PRO A 62 -7.59 15.51 -4.74
C PRO A 62 -8.23 15.69 -6.13
N GLY A 63 -7.88 14.86 -7.13
CA GLY A 63 -8.45 14.94 -8.48
C GLY A 63 -9.95 14.58 -8.52
N PHE A 64 -10.33 13.42 -7.99
CA PHE A 64 -11.73 12.97 -7.98
C PHE A 64 -12.60 13.83 -7.05
N GLU A 65 -12.05 14.26 -5.91
CA GLU A 65 -12.71 15.20 -5.00
C GLU A 65 -13.02 16.54 -5.66
N SER A 66 -12.11 17.03 -6.50
CA SER A 66 -12.30 18.28 -7.25
C SER A 66 -13.43 18.14 -8.28
N ILE A 67 -13.51 17.01 -8.99
CA ILE A 67 -14.60 16.73 -9.93
C ILE A 67 -15.95 16.68 -9.21
N LEU A 68 -16.03 15.93 -8.10
CA LEU A 68 -17.25 15.87 -7.29
C LEU A 68 -17.64 17.27 -6.78
N GLY A 69 -16.68 18.06 -6.31
CA GLY A 69 -16.93 19.44 -5.88
C GLY A 69 -17.33 20.38 -7.02
N CYS A 70 -16.91 20.14 -8.26
CA CYS A 70 -17.39 20.87 -9.43
C CYS A 70 -18.82 20.46 -9.80
N LEU A 71 -19.12 19.15 -9.78
CA LEU A 71 -20.47 18.61 -10.04
C LEU A 71 -21.49 19.09 -8.99
N GLU A 72 -21.09 19.19 -7.73
CA GLU A 72 -21.96 19.71 -6.66
C GLU A 72 -22.34 21.18 -6.86
N ARG A 73 -21.39 22.00 -7.35
CA ARG A 73 -21.59 23.43 -7.63
C ARG A 73 -22.26 23.69 -8.98
N HIS A 74 -22.36 22.68 -9.84
CA HIS A 74 -23.06 22.80 -11.11
C HIS A 74 -24.58 22.87 -10.88
N HIS A 75 -25.24 23.78 -11.60
CA HIS A 75 -26.69 24.03 -11.53
C HIS A 75 -27.39 23.87 -12.90
N GLY A 76 -26.73 23.22 -13.87
CA GLY A 76 -27.28 22.96 -15.21
C GLY A 76 -27.76 21.52 -15.41
N VAL A 77 -27.82 21.10 -16.68
CA VAL A 77 -28.11 19.72 -17.09
C VAL A 77 -27.22 18.70 -16.38
N PRO A 78 -27.73 17.47 -16.13
CA PRO A 78 -26.92 16.43 -15.52
C PRO A 78 -25.69 16.11 -16.37
N VAL A 79 -24.63 15.69 -15.69
CA VAL A 79 -23.41 15.19 -16.33
C VAL A 79 -23.37 13.68 -16.17
N ALA A 80 -23.08 12.96 -17.26
CA ALA A 80 -22.87 11.51 -17.22
C ALA A 80 -21.44 11.20 -16.76
N LEU A 81 -21.29 10.49 -15.66
CA LEU A 81 -20.02 9.88 -15.27
C LEU A 81 -19.95 8.49 -15.90
N VAL A 82 -19.11 8.35 -16.92
CA VAL A 82 -18.95 7.11 -17.68
C VAL A 82 -17.76 6.33 -17.15
N VAL A 83 -18.01 5.10 -16.73
CA VAL A 83 -17.02 4.17 -16.18
C VAL A 83 -17.14 2.84 -16.91
N THR A 84 -16.05 2.12 -17.06
CA THR A 84 -16.08 0.77 -17.66
C THR A 84 -16.95 -0.20 -16.86
N SER A 85 -16.75 -0.29 -15.54
CA SER A 85 -17.50 -1.19 -14.67
C SER A 85 -17.67 -0.63 -13.25
N VAL A 86 -18.60 -1.22 -12.50
CA VAL A 86 -18.87 -0.85 -11.10
C VAL A 86 -17.65 -1.06 -10.19
N ASP A 87 -16.86 -2.13 -10.38
CA ASP A 87 -15.67 -2.40 -9.58
C ASP A 87 -14.56 -1.33 -9.76
N ARG A 88 -14.50 -0.71 -10.94
CA ARG A 88 -13.51 0.33 -11.29
C ARG A 88 -13.82 1.65 -10.60
N LEU A 89 -15.09 1.95 -10.36
CA LEU A 89 -15.55 3.11 -9.58
C LEU A 89 -15.30 2.92 -8.06
N LEU A 90 -15.51 1.72 -7.53
CA LEU A 90 -15.80 1.52 -6.10
C LEU A 90 -14.62 1.20 -5.15
N ARG A 91 -13.36 1.16 -5.59
CA ARG A 91 -12.25 0.72 -4.69
C ARG A 91 -12.05 1.57 -3.41
N SER A 92 -12.63 2.76 -3.34
CA SER A 92 -12.83 3.47 -2.06
C SER A 92 -14.31 3.82 -1.98
N PHE A 93 -15.09 2.92 -1.36
CA PHE A 93 -16.54 3.07 -1.13
C PHE A 93 -16.95 4.38 -0.45
N CYS A 94 -16.00 5.17 0.06
CA CYS A 94 -16.20 6.49 0.67
C CYS A 94 -16.96 7.51 -0.21
N PHE A 95 -17.03 7.31 -1.52
CA PHE A 95 -17.70 8.25 -2.44
C PHE A 95 -19.12 7.83 -2.82
N LEU A 96 -19.55 6.63 -2.45
CA LEU A 96 -20.83 6.07 -2.92
C LEU A 96 -22.02 6.92 -2.48
N ASP A 97 -22.05 7.33 -1.20
CA ASP A 97 -23.13 8.17 -0.67
C ASP A 97 -23.21 9.53 -1.39
N ARG A 98 -22.05 10.10 -1.75
CA ARG A 98 -21.98 11.39 -2.44
C ARG A 98 -22.43 11.28 -3.90
N LEU A 99 -22.05 10.20 -4.58
CA LEU A 99 -22.50 9.89 -5.93
C LEU A 99 -24.02 9.63 -5.96
N ASN A 100 -24.55 8.88 -4.99
CA ASN A 100 -25.99 8.63 -4.87
C ASN A 100 -26.77 9.93 -4.63
N LYS A 101 -26.30 10.82 -3.75
CA LYS A 101 -26.90 12.16 -3.56
C LYS A 101 -26.89 13.00 -4.83
N LEU A 102 -25.78 13.00 -5.58
CA LEU A 102 -25.69 13.72 -6.85
C LEU A 102 -26.66 13.14 -7.90
N ARG A 103 -26.84 11.82 -7.91
CA ARG A 103 -27.83 11.14 -8.76
C ARG A 103 -29.26 11.51 -8.39
N GLU A 104 -29.62 11.42 -7.10
CA GLU A 104 -30.95 11.73 -6.59
C GLU A 104 -31.34 13.20 -6.79
N THR A 105 -30.36 14.10 -6.72
CA THR A 105 -30.57 15.53 -7.02
C THR A 105 -30.64 15.84 -8.53
N GLY A 106 -30.49 14.83 -9.40
CA GLY A 106 -30.56 14.97 -10.85
C GLY A 106 -29.37 15.70 -11.46
N LYS A 107 -28.23 15.77 -10.75
CA LYS A 107 -27.01 16.44 -11.21
C LYS A 107 -26.03 15.50 -11.91
N LEU A 108 -26.16 14.20 -11.67
CA LEU A 108 -25.24 13.18 -12.15
C LEU A 108 -26.02 11.95 -12.65
N GLU A 109 -25.58 11.43 -13.79
CA GLU A 109 -25.95 10.09 -14.23
C GLU A 109 -24.71 9.18 -14.13
N LEU A 110 -24.87 7.93 -13.70
CA LEU A 110 -23.77 6.96 -13.63
C LEU A 110 -23.95 5.94 -14.75
N HIS A 111 -23.03 5.89 -15.70
CA HIS A 111 -23.10 4.96 -16.83
C HIS A 111 -21.96 3.95 -16.70
N PHE A 112 -22.29 2.67 -16.60
CA PHE A 112 -21.36 1.55 -16.53
C PHE A 112 -21.43 0.76 -17.83
N VAL A 113 -20.36 0.80 -18.63
CA VAL A 113 -20.35 0.31 -20.01
C VAL A 113 -20.43 -1.22 -20.08
N GLU A 114 -19.57 -1.93 -19.35
CA GLU A 114 -19.49 -3.39 -19.37
C GLU A 114 -20.65 -4.05 -18.61
N ASP A 115 -21.14 -3.38 -17.57
CA ASP A 115 -22.29 -3.84 -16.78
C ASP A 115 -23.64 -3.53 -17.47
N ASN A 116 -23.63 -2.85 -18.63
CA ASN A 116 -24.82 -2.37 -19.35
C ASN A 116 -25.84 -1.66 -18.45
N LEU A 117 -25.34 -0.88 -17.49
CA LEU A 117 -26.14 -0.29 -16.43
C LEU A 117 -26.03 1.24 -16.48
N SER A 118 -27.16 1.93 -16.52
CA SER A 118 -27.22 3.40 -16.50
C SER A 118 -28.15 3.86 -15.38
N LEU A 119 -27.57 4.47 -14.35
CA LEU A 119 -28.31 5.00 -13.22
C LEU A 119 -28.57 6.48 -13.39
N THR A 120 -29.85 6.81 -13.50
CA THR A 120 -30.36 8.18 -13.55
C THR A 120 -31.29 8.39 -12.36
N VAL A 121 -31.85 9.59 -12.23
CA VAL A 121 -32.90 9.89 -11.24
C VAL A 121 -34.21 9.11 -11.48
N ASN A 122 -34.43 8.64 -12.71
CA ASN A 122 -35.63 7.90 -13.12
C ASN A 122 -35.38 6.39 -13.26
N SER A 123 -34.22 5.89 -12.81
CA SER A 123 -33.91 4.46 -12.86
C SER A 123 -34.92 3.64 -12.07
N THR A 124 -35.27 2.46 -12.58
CA THR A 124 -36.25 1.60 -11.94
C THR A 124 -35.67 0.97 -10.66
N PRO A 125 -36.52 0.47 -9.74
CA PRO A 125 -36.03 -0.27 -8.58
C PRO A 125 -35.12 -1.45 -8.95
N GLU A 126 -35.36 -2.11 -10.10
CA GLU A 126 -34.54 -3.20 -10.62
C GLU A 126 -33.13 -2.72 -11.00
N ASP A 127 -32.99 -1.57 -11.66
CA ASP A 127 -31.68 -0.97 -11.99
C ASP A 127 -30.89 -0.65 -10.72
N VAL A 128 -31.56 -0.08 -9.71
CA VAL A 128 -30.95 0.27 -8.42
C VAL A 128 -30.51 -1.00 -7.69
N LEU A 129 -31.34 -2.04 -7.68
CA LEU A 129 -30.99 -3.33 -7.07
C LEU A 129 -29.80 -3.98 -7.79
N MET A 130 -29.76 -3.95 -9.12
CA MET A 130 -28.64 -4.46 -9.90
C MET A 130 -27.34 -3.73 -9.55
N PHE A 131 -27.39 -2.40 -9.41
CA PHE A 131 -26.25 -1.61 -8.96
C PHE A 131 -25.77 -2.02 -7.56
N GLU A 132 -26.68 -2.15 -6.60
CA GLU A 132 -26.34 -2.50 -5.22
C GLU A 132 -25.73 -3.90 -5.12
N ASN A 133 -26.25 -4.86 -5.90
CA ASN A 133 -25.67 -6.20 -6.01
C ASN A 133 -24.24 -6.14 -6.55
N LYS A 134 -23.99 -5.38 -7.62
CA LYS A 134 -22.63 -5.18 -8.17
C LYS A 134 -21.70 -4.49 -7.18
N VAL A 135 -22.21 -3.54 -6.39
CA VAL A 135 -21.46 -2.93 -5.28
C VAL A 135 -21.09 -3.98 -4.23
N ALA A 136 -22.02 -4.86 -3.86
CA ALA A 136 -21.80 -5.93 -2.89
C ALA A 136 -20.77 -6.97 -3.41
N GLU A 137 -20.88 -7.38 -4.67
CA GLU A 137 -19.92 -8.26 -5.35
C GLU A 137 -18.51 -7.66 -5.35
N ALA A 138 -18.37 -6.39 -5.70
CA ALA A 138 -17.08 -5.70 -5.69
C ALA A 138 -16.47 -5.62 -4.27
N LYS A 139 -17.30 -5.38 -3.24
CA LYS A 139 -16.88 -5.43 -1.82
C LYS A 139 -16.37 -6.83 -1.45
N TYR A 140 -17.14 -7.86 -1.80
CA TYR A 140 -16.79 -9.25 -1.52
C TYR A 140 -15.47 -9.62 -2.20
N TYR A 141 -15.32 -9.34 -3.49
CA TYR A 141 -14.11 -9.68 -4.25
C TYR A 141 -12.86 -9.01 -3.67
N SER A 142 -12.94 -7.72 -3.34
CA SER A 142 -11.86 -6.98 -2.69
C SER A 142 -11.49 -7.58 -1.31
N ALA A 143 -12.50 -7.91 -0.51
CA ALA A 143 -12.29 -8.58 0.78
C ALA A 143 -11.67 -9.98 0.60
N LYS A 144 -12.11 -10.75 -0.40
CA LYS A 144 -11.61 -12.09 -0.70
C LYS A 144 -10.16 -12.08 -1.17
N ILE A 145 -9.77 -11.12 -2.02
CA ILE A 145 -8.36 -10.91 -2.39
C ILE A 145 -7.53 -10.60 -1.14
N SER A 146 -8.04 -9.71 -0.27
CA SER A 146 -7.34 -9.35 0.97
C SER A 146 -7.15 -10.57 1.87
N GLU A 147 -8.20 -11.38 2.07
CA GLU A 147 -8.16 -12.61 2.84
C GLU A 147 -7.17 -13.63 2.26
N THR A 148 -7.29 -13.95 0.97
CA THR A 148 -6.41 -14.93 0.30
C THR A 148 -4.95 -14.48 0.28
N THR A 149 -4.68 -13.20 0.04
CA THR A 149 -3.32 -12.63 0.12
C THR A 149 -2.78 -12.74 1.55
N LYS A 150 -3.61 -12.44 2.55
CA LYS A 150 -3.26 -12.57 3.97
C LYS A 150 -2.96 -14.01 4.34
N ALA A 151 -3.79 -14.97 3.91
CA ALA A 151 -3.59 -16.39 4.15
C ALA A 151 -2.31 -16.89 3.47
N ARG A 152 -2.07 -16.48 2.22
CA ARG A 152 -0.84 -16.82 1.49
C ARG A 152 0.42 -16.28 2.19
N ILE A 153 0.41 -15.03 2.64
CA ILE A 153 1.53 -14.45 3.40
C ILE A 153 1.75 -15.22 4.70
N GLU A 154 0.67 -15.62 5.38
CA GLU A 154 0.76 -16.40 6.61
C GLU A 154 1.40 -17.76 6.37
N TRP A 155 0.90 -18.50 5.38
CA TRP A 155 1.45 -19.78 4.95
C TRP A 155 2.94 -19.68 4.60
N LEU A 156 3.35 -18.64 3.86
CA LEU A 156 4.76 -18.39 3.54
C LEU A 156 5.58 -18.14 4.81
N ASN A 157 5.06 -17.37 5.77
CA ASN A 157 5.77 -17.10 7.02
C ASN A 157 5.97 -18.39 7.84
N GLU A 158 4.95 -19.26 7.90
CA GLU A 158 5.03 -20.57 8.56
C GLU A 158 6.05 -21.51 7.90
N GLN A 159 6.29 -21.35 6.60
CA GLN A 159 7.36 -22.04 5.88
C GLN A 159 8.74 -21.40 6.05
N GLY A 160 8.84 -20.31 6.82
CA GLY A 160 10.07 -19.55 7.05
C GLY A 160 10.50 -18.68 5.87
N ILE A 161 9.57 -18.34 4.96
CA ILE A 161 9.81 -17.51 3.77
C ILE A 161 9.44 -16.06 4.08
N TYR A 162 10.40 -15.16 3.93
CA TYR A 162 10.21 -13.72 4.15
C TYR A 162 9.69 -13.02 2.90
N THR A 163 8.56 -12.34 3.03
CA THR A 163 7.83 -11.73 1.89
C THR A 163 8.14 -10.26 1.65
N ARG A 164 9.00 -9.64 2.47
CA ARG A 164 9.33 -8.21 2.41
C ARG A 164 10.74 -7.99 1.84
N GLU A 165 11.10 -6.72 1.67
CA GLU A 165 12.44 -6.31 1.24
C GLU A 165 13.52 -6.85 2.20
N ALA A 166 14.54 -7.49 1.63
CA ALA A 166 15.70 -8.02 2.34
C ALA A 166 16.34 -6.94 3.26
N PRO A 167 16.81 -7.31 4.46
CA PRO A 167 17.58 -6.42 5.31
C PRO A 167 18.92 -5.98 4.70
N ILE A 168 19.53 -4.95 5.29
CA ILE A 168 20.91 -4.55 4.95
C ILE A 168 21.84 -5.74 5.20
N GLY A 169 22.78 -6.02 4.31
CA GLY A 169 23.61 -7.22 4.40
C GLY A 169 23.04 -8.42 3.65
N TYR A 170 21.87 -8.27 3.02
CA TYR A 170 21.21 -9.28 2.21
C TYR A 170 20.66 -8.69 0.92
N THR A 171 20.49 -9.55 -0.08
CA THR A 171 19.82 -9.23 -1.34
C THR A 171 18.68 -10.21 -1.61
N ASN A 172 17.64 -9.73 -2.29
CA ASN A 172 16.62 -10.62 -2.83
C ASN A 172 17.19 -11.31 -4.08
N CYS A 173 17.06 -12.62 -4.15
CA CYS A 173 17.43 -13.41 -5.31
C CYS A 173 16.31 -14.39 -5.66
N GLU A 174 16.53 -15.20 -6.69
CA GLU A 174 15.64 -16.28 -7.06
C GLU A 174 16.43 -17.59 -6.97
N MET A 175 15.86 -18.58 -6.30
CA MET A 175 16.43 -19.92 -6.14
C MET A 175 15.35 -20.91 -6.57
N ASP A 176 15.61 -21.67 -7.64
CA ASP A 176 14.69 -22.68 -8.19
C ASP A 176 13.26 -22.14 -8.48
N GLY A 177 13.16 -20.94 -9.04
CA GLY A 177 11.86 -20.31 -9.34
C GLY A 177 11.16 -19.67 -8.13
N VAL A 178 11.81 -19.69 -6.95
CA VAL A 178 11.27 -19.17 -5.70
C VAL A 178 12.06 -17.93 -5.25
N LYS A 179 11.34 -16.88 -4.84
CA LYS A 179 11.97 -15.69 -4.24
C LYS A 179 12.71 -16.09 -2.95
N TRP A 180 13.99 -15.77 -2.90
CA TRP A 180 14.89 -16.11 -1.82
C TRP A 180 15.70 -14.90 -1.34
N ILE A 181 16.44 -15.08 -0.25
CA ILE A 181 17.29 -14.03 0.35
C ILE A 181 18.66 -14.62 0.62
N TYR A 182 19.70 -13.95 0.13
CA TYR A 182 21.08 -14.37 0.29
C TYR A 182 21.95 -13.22 0.81
N PRO A 183 23.00 -13.49 1.61
CA PRO A 183 23.96 -12.47 2.04
C PRO A 183 24.56 -11.69 0.85
N ASP A 184 24.64 -10.37 0.97
CA ASP A 184 25.24 -9.50 -0.05
C ASP A 184 26.69 -9.11 0.31
N THR A 185 27.27 -8.19 -0.46
CA THR A 185 28.64 -7.69 -0.24
C THR A 185 28.81 -6.90 1.08
N GLN A 186 27.72 -6.51 1.73
CA GLN A 186 27.72 -5.81 3.02
C GLN A 186 27.53 -6.77 4.20
N ALA A 187 27.24 -8.04 3.97
CA ALA A 187 27.03 -9.07 5.00
C ALA A 187 28.13 -9.08 6.06
N ALA A 188 29.40 -9.18 5.63
CA ALA A 188 30.55 -9.20 6.53
C ALA A 188 30.66 -7.91 7.37
N LYS A 189 30.27 -6.76 6.81
CA LYS A 189 30.25 -5.48 7.55
C LYS A 189 29.21 -5.52 8.66
N VAL A 190 28.03 -6.07 8.36
CA VAL A 190 26.95 -6.21 9.35
C VAL A 190 27.37 -7.14 10.48
N SER A 191 27.87 -8.34 10.18
CA SER A 191 28.37 -9.28 11.20
C SER A 191 29.44 -8.63 12.09
N HIS A 192 30.41 -7.95 11.48
CA HIS A 192 31.46 -7.26 12.21
C HIS A 192 30.93 -6.16 13.14
N LEU A 193 29.91 -5.39 12.73
CA LEU A 193 29.30 -4.37 13.58
C LEU A 193 28.64 -4.98 14.85
N PHE A 194 28.03 -6.16 14.75
CA PHE A 194 27.47 -6.85 15.91
C PHE A 194 28.56 -7.26 16.90
N GLU A 195 29.68 -7.79 16.40
CA GLU A 195 30.80 -8.22 17.23
C GLU A 195 31.48 -7.04 17.93
N ILE A 196 31.88 -6.00 17.18
CA ILE A 196 32.58 -4.85 17.78
C ILE A 196 31.68 -4.05 18.73
N TYR A 197 30.35 -4.09 18.53
CA TYR A 197 29.45 -3.42 19.46
C TYR A 197 29.51 -4.05 20.86
N LEU A 198 29.94 -5.31 21.01
CA LEU A 198 30.11 -5.94 22.32
C LEU A 198 31.36 -5.47 23.07
N ILE A 199 32.28 -4.74 22.43
CA ILE A 199 33.44 -4.15 23.11
C ILE A 199 32.94 -3.12 24.14
N PRO A 200 33.38 -3.17 25.41
CA PRO A 200 32.84 -2.30 26.49
C PRO A 200 32.82 -0.80 26.15
N GLU A 201 33.87 -0.30 25.51
CA GLU A 201 34.06 1.11 25.18
C GLU A 201 33.27 1.59 23.95
N MET A 202 32.64 0.67 23.22
CA MET A 202 31.88 0.98 22.02
C MET A 202 30.44 1.39 22.35
N ASP A 203 30.08 2.62 22.03
CA ASP A 203 28.72 3.14 22.10
C ASP A 203 28.11 3.25 20.68
N ILE A 204 26.80 3.52 20.56
CA ILE A 204 26.09 3.67 19.28
C ILE A 204 26.71 4.79 18.42
N LYS A 205 27.26 5.86 19.03
CA LYS A 205 27.85 6.98 18.30
C LYS A 205 29.18 6.56 17.65
N LYS A 206 30.03 5.86 18.38
CA LYS A 206 31.29 5.28 17.88
C LYS A 206 31.02 4.19 16.86
N LEU A 207 30.05 3.32 17.11
CA LEU A 207 29.63 2.29 16.16
C LEU A 207 29.13 2.88 14.84
N LEU A 208 28.40 4.01 14.90
CA LEU A 208 27.97 4.74 13.71
C LEU A 208 29.14 5.28 12.91
N ALA A 209 30.17 5.82 13.57
CA ALA A 209 31.38 6.28 12.89
C ALA A 209 32.08 5.11 12.18
N VAL A 210 32.21 3.94 12.83
CA VAL A 210 32.77 2.74 12.21
C VAL A 210 31.93 2.30 11.00
N ALA A 211 30.61 2.23 11.14
CA ALA A 211 29.71 1.87 10.03
C ALA A 211 29.85 2.82 8.82
N GLN A 212 30.06 4.11 9.06
CA GLN A 212 30.28 5.11 8.02
C GLN A 212 31.65 4.96 7.35
N VAL A 213 32.71 4.71 8.13
CA VAL A 213 34.06 4.43 7.61
C VAL A 213 34.08 3.17 6.74
N MET A 214 33.35 2.12 7.14
CA MET A 214 33.17 0.90 6.34
C MET A 214 32.27 1.11 5.11
N ASN A 215 31.76 2.33 4.89
CA ASN A 215 30.83 2.69 3.81
C ASN A 215 29.59 1.77 3.80
N LEU A 216 29.01 1.50 4.98
CA LEU A 216 27.77 0.74 5.10
C LEU A 216 26.59 1.58 4.59
N ARG A 217 25.84 1.02 3.65
CA ARG A 217 24.73 1.68 2.96
C ARG A 217 23.42 0.95 3.18
N THR A 218 22.37 1.75 3.28
CA THR A 218 20.97 1.29 3.25
C THR A 218 20.67 0.61 1.91
N THR A 219 19.58 -0.17 1.86
CA THR A 219 19.08 -0.80 0.61
C THR A 219 18.79 0.21 -0.50
N ARG A 220 18.59 1.49 -0.15
CA ARG A 220 18.40 2.61 -1.08
C ARG A 220 19.69 3.36 -1.42
N GLY A 221 20.86 2.83 -1.08
CA GLY A 221 22.18 3.39 -1.43
C GLY A 221 22.67 4.56 -0.56
N LYS A 222 21.86 5.08 0.36
CA LYS A 222 22.28 6.13 1.31
C LYS A 222 23.14 5.57 2.44
N LEU A 223 24.04 6.38 3.00
CA LEU A 223 24.80 6.00 4.20
C LEU A 223 23.86 5.74 5.38
N VAL A 224 24.26 4.82 6.26
CA VAL A 224 23.48 4.46 7.46
C VAL A 224 23.44 5.64 8.43
N SER A 225 22.22 5.95 8.90
CA SER A 225 21.97 6.94 9.95
C SER A 225 21.94 6.28 11.34
N ARG A 226 22.05 7.06 12.43
CA ARG A 226 21.87 6.55 13.80
C ARG A 226 20.57 5.74 13.96
N LYS A 227 19.46 6.26 13.42
CA LYS A 227 18.15 5.59 13.46
C LYS A 227 18.20 4.24 12.73
N THR A 228 18.82 4.21 11.57
CA THR A 228 18.97 2.99 10.77
C THR A 228 19.86 1.96 11.44
N LEU A 229 20.96 2.40 12.08
CA LEU A 229 21.87 1.53 12.82
C LEU A 229 21.18 0.87 14.01
N VAL A 230 20.44 1.65 14.82
CA VAL A 230 19.67 1.10 15.94
C VAL A 230 18.60 0.13 15.46
N ALA A 231 17.92 0.44 14.35
CA ALA A 231 16.94 -0.47 13.75
C ALA A 231 17.58 -1.75 13.20
N LEU A 232 18.82 -1.65 12.68
CA LEU A 232 19.61 -2.80 12.21
C LEU A 232 19.97 -3.69 13.40
N LEU A 233 20.54 -3.16 14.48
CA LEU A 233 20.91 -3.95 15.65
C LEU A 233 19.72 -4.67 16.29
N LYS A 234 18.51 -4.11 16.24
CA LYS A 234 17.29 -4.71 16.78
C LYS A 234 16.65 -5.78 15.90
N ARG A 235 17.10 -5.95 14.66
CA ARG A 235 16.40 -6.79 13.70
C ARG A 235 16.79 -8.25 13.92
N GLU A 236 15.89 -9.05 14.48
CA GLU A 236 16.08 -10.49 14.73
C GLU A 236 16.37 -11.33 13.46
N PHE A 237 16.19 -10.75 12.28
CA PHE A 237 16.48 -11.43 11.01
C PHE A 237 17.95 -11.84 10.93
N TYR A 238 18.86 -11.10 11.58
CA TYR A 238 20.26 -11.46 11.57
C TYR A 238 20.57 -12.76 12.35
N CYS A 239 19.67 -13.16 13.25
CA CYS A 239 19.79 -14.36 14.09
C CYS A 239 18.72 -15.43 13.80
N GLY A 240 18.06 -15.39 12.65
CA GLY A 240 17.17 -16.48 12.23
C GLY A 240 15.68 -16.21 12.34
N ARG A 241 15.26 -15.03 12.83
CA ARG A 241 13.85 -14.76 13.16
C ARG A 241 13.30 -13.49 12.53
N PHE A 242 12.02 -13.45 12.18
CA PHE A 242 11.41 -12.22 11.69
C PHE A 242 10.01 -11.99 12.24
N PHE A 243 9.70 -10.72 12.49
CA PHE A 243 8.38 -10.32 12.94
C PHE A 243 7.45 -10.08 11.76
N SER A 244 6.33 -10.79 11.75
CA SER A 244 5.25 -10.60 10.79
C SER A 244 3.91 -10.75 11.49
N ARG A 245 2.98 -9.82 11.24
CA ARG A 245 1.57 -9.91 11.69
C ARG A 245 1.36 -10.18 13.19
N GLY A 246 2.22 -9.66 14.06
CA GLY A 246 2.05 -9.77 15.51
C GLY A 246 2.81 -10.92 16.16
N ARG A 247 3.47 -11.78 15.38
CA ARG A 247 4.29 -12.90 15.90
C ARG A 247 5.65 -12.99 15.21
N PHE A 248 6.57 -13.69 15.87
CA PHE A 248 7.88 -14.05 15.31
C PHE A 248 7.80 -15.40 14.61
N TYR A 249 8.58 -15.53 13.54
CA TYR A 249 8.75 -16.77 12.78
C TYR A 249 10.23 -17.03 12.58
N ASP A 250 10.62 -18.30 12.61
CA ASP A 250 11.96 -18.73 12.22
C ASP A 250 12.05 -18.77 10.69
N HIS A 251 13.15 -18.26 10.14
CA HIS A 251 13.44 -18.32 8.72
C HIS A 251 14.57 -19.27 8.39
N LYS A 252 14.64 -19.67 7.12
CA LYS A 252 15.62 -20.64 6.60
C LYS A 252 16.82 -20.00 5.91
N TYR A 253 16.94 -18.67 5.95
CA TYR A 253 18.05 -17.93 5.35
C TYR A 253 19.31 -18.00 6.21
N HIS A 254 20.46 -17.69 5.59
CA HIS A 254 21.74 -17.62 6.28
C HIS A 254 21.73 -16.54 7.37
N CYS A 255 22.04 -16.93 8.61
CA CYS A 255 22.14 -16.01 9.73
C CYS A 255 23.52 -15.34 9.74
N LEU A 256 23.55 -14.00 9.75
CA LEU A 256 24.81 -13.25 9.86
C LEU A 256 25.39 -13.25 11.28
N VAL A 257 24.55 -13.55 12.28
CA VAL A 257 24.86 -13.48 13.70
C VAL A 257 24.19 -14.67 14.40
N ASN A 258 24.86 -15.27 15.38
CA ASN A 258 24.24 -16.32 16.20
C ASN A 258 23.39 -15.72 17.35
N ASP A 259 22.50 -16.52 17.94
CA ASP A 259 21.63 -16.04 19.03
C ASP A 259 22.41 -15.50 20.24
N MET A 260 23.59 -16.04 20.55
CA MET A 260 24.39 -15.58 21.69
C MET A 260 24.86 -14.13 21.50
N ILE A 261 25.46 -13.82 20.36
CA ILE A 261 25.91 -12.46 20.01
C ILE A 261 24.71 -11.52 19.94
N PHE A 262 23.63 -11.95 19.27
CA PHE A 262 22.44 -11.11 19.11
C PHE A 262 21.82 -10.73 20.47
N ASN A 263 21.66 -11.70 21.38
CA ASN A 263 21.11 -11.48 22.71
C ASN A 263 22.01 -10.58 23.57
N ALA A 264 23.33 -10.74 23.48
CA ALA A 264 24.27 -9.85 24.16
C ALA A 264 24.17 -8.40 23.63
N VAL A 265 24.04 -8.24 22.32
CA VAL A 265 23.82 -6.93 21.68
C VAL A 265 22.50 -6.32 22.13
N GLN A 266 21.40 -7.07 22.21
CA GLN A 266 20.12 -6.53 22.69
C GLN A 266 20.22 -6.01 24.12
N LYS A 267 20.86 -6.77 25.03
CA LYS A 267 21.05 -6.35 26.43
C LYS A 267 21.82 -5.03 26.52
N LYS A 268 22.95 -4.93 25.80
CA LYS A 268 23.75 -3.70 25.76
C LYS A 268 22.96 -2.54 25.15
N LEU A 269 22.23 -2.79 24.08
CA LEU A 269 21.43 -1.79 23.39
C LEU A 269 20.28 -1.25 24.23
N ASP A 270 19.59 -2.11 24.98
CA ASP A 270 18.51 -1.69 25.88
C ASP A 270 19.05 -0.89 27.07
N TRP A 271 20.23 -1.23 27.59
CA TRP A 271 20.94 -0.42 28.59
C TRP A 271 21.28 0.97 28.04
N GLU A 272 21.93 1.04 26.87
CA GLU A 272 22.38 2.30 26.28
C GLU A 272 21.21 3.21 25.84
N LEU A 273 20.06 2.62 25.48
CA LEU A 273 18.85 3.38 25.16
C LEU A 273 18.02 3.77 26.39
N GLY A 274 18.46 3.45 27.60
CA GLY A 274 17.79 3.80 28.85
C GLY A 274 16.46 3.06 29.08
N LYS A 275 16.31 1.84 28.53
CA LYS A 275 15.10 1.03 28.68
C LYS A 275 15.12 0.11 29.91
N VAL A 276 16.28 -0.09 30.51
CA VAL A 276 16.46 -0.85 31.74
C VAL A 276 16.59 0.14 32.89
N ALA A 277 15.73 0.04 33.91
CA ALA A 277 15.88 0.84 35.12
C ALA A 277 17.18 0.43 35.83
N ASN A 278 18.00 1.42 36.21
CA ASN A 278 19.18 1.20 37.04
C ASN A 278 18.73 0.58 38.38
N LYS A 279 19.00 -0.71 38.59
CA LYS A 279 18.93 -1.32 39.93
C LYS A 279 20.09 -0.90 40.84
N GLU A 280 21.11 -0.23 40.30
CA GLU A 280 22.27 0.25 41.06
C GLU A 280 22.01 1.58 41.79
N THR A 281 20.94 2.32 41.45
CA THR A 281 20.63 3.59 42.15
C THR A 281 19.84 3.38 43.45
N GLU A 282 19.28 2.18 43.72
CA GLU A 282 18.52 1.93 44.96
C GLU A 282 19.43 1.58 46.16
N VAL A 283 20.68 1.15 45.94
CA VAL A 283 21.58 0.75 47.04
C VAL A 283 22.34 1.95 47.64
N GLN A 284 22.44 3.09 46.94
CA GLN A 284 23.12 4.30 47.45
C GLN A 284 22.20 5.29 48.18
N VAL A 285 20.90 5.03 48.29
CA VAL A 285 19.96 5.88 49.06
C VAL A 285 19.56 5.23 50.40
N ALA A 286 20.02 4.01 50.67
CA ALA A 286 19.72 3.26 51.88
C ALA A 286 20.96 2.89 52.72
N ALA A 287 22.10 3.54 52.48
CA ALA A 287 23.33 3.39 53.27
C ALA A 287 23.74 4.70 53.93
#